data_AF-A0A3S0CL06-F1
#
_entry.id   AF-A0A3S0CL06-F1
#
_cell.length_a   1.000
_cell.length_b   1.000
_cell.length_c   1.000
_cell.angle_alpha   90.00
_cell.angle_beta   90.00
_cell.angle_gamma   90.00
#
_symmetry.space_group_name_H-M   'P 1'
#
loop_
_entity.id
_entity.type
_entity.pdbx_description
1 polymer ?
#
loop_
_entity_poly.entity_id
_entity_poly.type
_entity_poly.pdbx_seq_one_letter_code
_entity_poly.pdbx_strand_id
1 'polypeptide(L)'
;MNTRALNPGGLVVPTFDGDALARLLLRYGIGPAEQAAIRAFGRMVDVDVLAAGLAERFAHVGEGGGAPLDAFCASLARLAEWDFSATWLRELVRRWLECYLAGAVAEFPFLATEALLGECQAQLLGERSTAHRLELDIQMALVRLGFCLGGVLAEATVEQEQAFRICAEDADPVLGIPNRRRFLGLLTEYLKCVGEGDVLGLVLVTADWGFAADVLALDEQDCLRLALSDAMRAALRPRDVLCALGNAEWAVILPDLRSSAQVSLAAYKLVDACDAARSNAFPALRGRFCAGGSWAPEHARNVLDLERTARMAVNVARRSGQLFDVYCPDVTRRADRDAHFETEVARAFEARQFRLYLQPQVVLPSRRPVGAEALLRWTDSEGRAVSPGRVLRVFERLGLMADLSRWVIQQAAQSLAALDAAGCELRISANLVAEDLQDPELPLFIRQTCETWRISPSRLCFELTEGGLVSSEGMSVRTLEALKGGGGRLALDDFGTGYSSMDYLRRLPVDELKIDKSFVERIVQSASDRSIVELMVRIAHAFGLEVVAEGVENEETESMLAAMGCDCAQGYLYASAMPVDVFIDWWRDAVRQEDSPPSG
;
A
#
# COMPACT_ATOMS: atom_id res chain seq x y z
N MET A 1 0.79 24.42 -29.33
CA MET A 1 0.22 23.29 -30.11
C MET A 1 -1.10 22.92 -29.47
N ASN A 2 -2.20 23.11 -30.19
CA ASN A 2 -3.54 22.79 -29.69
C ASN A 2 -3.59 21.29 -29.35
N THR A 3 -3.81 21.00 -28.07
CA THR A 3 -4.21 19.69 -27.55
C THR A 3 -5.56 19.32 -28.15
N ARG A 4 -5.53 18.67 -29.33
CA ARG A 4 -6.62 17.74 -29.66
C ARG A 4 -6.55 16.65 -28.61
N ALA A 5 -7.58 16.56 -27.78
CA ALA A 5 -7.79 15.42 -26.90
C ALA A 5 -7.72 14.15 -27.78
N LEU A 6 -6.61 13.42 -27.67
CA LEU A 6 -6.46 12.11 -28.27
C LEU A 6 -7.32 11.18 -27.42
N ASN A 7 -8.57 11.02 -27.84
CA ASN A 7 -9.48 10.05 -27.27
C ASN A 7 -8.92 8.67 -27.66
N PRO A 8 -8.60 7.77 -26.72
CA PRO A 8 -8.01 6.45 -27.03
C PRO A 8 -8.90 5.56 -27.92
N GLY A 9 -10.19 5.92 -28.10
CA GLY A 9 -11.11 5.30 -29.06
C GLY A 9 -11.36 6.10 -30.35
N GLY A 10 -10.58 7.14 -30.65
CA GLY A 10 -10.75 7.99 -31.83
C GLY A 10 -10.14 7.38 -33.10
N LEU A 11 -10.88 7.41 -34.21
CA LEU A 11 -10.37 7.06 -35.54
C LEU A 11 -9.31 8.08 -36.01
N VAL A 12 -8.10 7.61 -36.29
CA VAL A 12 -7.04 8.38 -36.94
C VAL A 12 -7.12 8.09 -38.44
N VAL A 13 -7.92 8.89 -39.14
CA VAL A 13 -8.03 8.79 -40.61
C VAL A 13 -6.94 9.65 -41.26
N PRO A 14 -6.05 9.07 -42.08
CA PRO A 14 -5.01 9.82 -42.77
C PRO A 14 -5.60 10.91 -43.68
N THR A 15 -4.95 12.08 -43.71
CA THR A 15 -5.31 13.14 -44.66
C THR A 15 -4.62 12.92 -45.99
N PHE A 16 -5.39 12.52 -47.01
CA PHE A 16 -4.89 12.39 -48.38
C PHE A 16 -4.98 13.72 -49.13
N ASP A 17 -3.87 14.16 -49.70
CA ASP A 17 -3.82 15.24 -50.69
C ASP A 17 -4.21 14.69 -52.08
N GLY A 18 -5.01 15.45 -52.85
CA GLY A 18 -5.52 15.03 -54.16
C GLY A 18 -4.39 14.77 -55.17
N ASP A 19 -3.35 15.61 -55.14
CA ASP A 19 -2.18 15.43 -56.01
C ASP A 19 -1.32 14.23 -55.59
N ALA A 20 -1.28 13.93 -54.29
CA ALA A 20 -0.58 12.76 -53.77
C ALA A 20 -1.27 11.46 -54.18
N LEU A 21 -2.61 11.42 -54.11
CA LEU A 21 -3.40 10.28 -54.59
C LEU A 21 -3.21 10.04 -56.09
N ALA A 22 -3.25 11.10 -56.90
CA ALA A 22 -3.03 10.98 -58.34
C ALA A 22 -1.65 10.39 -58.68
N ARG A 23 -0.59 10.82 -57.98
CA ARG A 23 0.76 10.25 -58.12
C ARG A 23 0.81 8.78 -57.69
N LEU A 24 0.14 8.43 -56.60
CA LEU A 24 0.08 7.05 -56.11
C LEU A 24 -0.59 6.13 -57.14
N LEU A 25 -1.77 6.51 -57.63
CA LEU A 25 -2.50 5.73 -58.65
C LEU A 25 -1.68 5.55 -59.93
N LEU A 26 -0.99 6.60 -60.41
CA LEU A 26 -0.10 6.51 -61.56
C LEU A 26 1.08 5.56 -61.34
N ARG A 27 1.64 5.48 -60.11
CA ARG A 27 2.71 4.53 -59.78
C ARG A 27 2.27 3.08 -59.91
N TYR A 28 0.99 2.80 -59.67
CA TYR A 28 0.37 1.49 -59.90
C TYR A 28 -0.19 1.34 -61.32
N GLY A 29 0.10 2.28 -62.24
CA GLY A 29 -0.38 2.23 -63.61
C GLY A 29 -1.91 2.37 -63.73
N ILE A 30 -2.52 3.15 -62.83
CA ILE A 30 -3.95 3.49 -62.84
C ILE A 30 -4.10 4.95 -63.31
N GLY A 31 -4.13 5.14 -64.63
CA GLY A 31 -4.40 6.42 -65.26
C GLY A 31 -5.89 6.64 -65.53
N PRO A 32 -6.27 7.76 -66.19
CA PRO A 32 -7.66 8.07 -66.50
C PRO A 32 -8.38 7.00 -67.33
N ALA A 33 -7.64 6.32 -68.22
CA ALA A 33 -8.18 5.25 -69.06
C ALA A 33 -8.55 4.00 -68.23
N GLU A 34 -7.66 3.58 -67.33
CA GLU A 34 -7.89 2.46 -66.41
C GLU A 34 -9.02 2.77 -65.44
N GLN A 35 -9.06 3.98 -64.87
CA GLN A 35 -10.16 4.42 -64.00
C GLN A 35 -11.51 4.40 -64.72
N ALA A 36 -11.56 4.86 -65.98
CA ALA A 36 -12.77 4.81 -66.78
C ALA A 36 -13.20 3.37 -67.12
N ALA A 37 -12.23 2.49 -67.41
CA ALA A 37 -12.47 1.08 -67.70
C ALA A 37 -13.03 0.33 -66.46
N ILE A 38 -12.45 0.57 -65.28
CA ILE A 38 -12.92 0.00 -64.01
C ILE A 38 -14.35 0.44 -63.70
N ARG A 39 -14.67 1.73 -63.84
CA ARG A 39 -16.05 2.23 -63.65
C ARG A 39 -17.01 1.66 -64.69
N ALA A 40 -16.58 1.51 -65.94
CA ALA A 40 -17.40 0.95 -67.01
C ALA A 40 -17.74 -0.52 -66.72
N PHE A 41 -16.75 -1.30 -66.27
CA PHE A 41 -16.97 -2.66 -65.78
C PHE A 41 -17.90 -2.67 -64.56
N GLY A 42 -17.68 -1.79 -63.58
CA GLY A 42 -18.52 -1.69 -62.38
C GLY A 42 -20.00 -1.44 -62.67
N ARG A 43 -20.36 -0.80 -63.80
CA ARG A 43 -21.76 -0.63 -64.23
C ARG A 43 -22.42 -1.92 -64.73
N MET A 44 -21.62 -2.94 -65.05
CA MET A 44 -22.09 -4.26 -65.47
C MET A 44 -22.18 -5.25 -64.31
N VAL A 45 -21.66 -4.88 -63.13
CA VAL A 45 -21.62 -5.69 -61.92
C VAL A 45 -22.83 -5.35 -61.05
N ASP A 46 -23.52 -6.38 -60.55
CA ASP A 46 -24.55 -6.19 -59.52
C ASP A 46 -23.88 -5.93 -58.16
N VAL A 47 -24.09 -4.72 -57.63
CA VAL A 47 -23.44 -4.24 -56.39
C VAL A 47 -23.90 -5.05 -55.19
N ASP A 48 -25.17 -5.45 -55.13
CA ASP A 48 -25.73 -6.17 -53.99
C ASP A 48 -25.22 -7.61 -53.97
N VAL A 49 -25.12 -8.25 -55.14
CA VAL A 49 -24.54 -9.59 -55.29
C VAL A 49 -23.06 -9.57 -54.92
N LEU A 50 -22.30 -8.58 -55.40
CA LEU A 50 -20.87 -8.47 -55.08
C LEU A 50 -20.63 -8.17 -53.59
N ALA A 51 -21.41 -7.26 -52.99
CA ALA A 51 -21.29 -6.95 -51.56
C ALA A 51 -21.65 -8.15 -50.68
N ALA A 52 -22.72 -8.87 -51.02
CA ALA A 52 -23.14 -10.08 -50.31
C ALA A 52 -22.10 -11.20 -50.41
N GLY A 53 -21.53 -11.42 -51.61
CA GLY A 53 -20.48 -12.42 -51.82
C GLY A 53 -19.20 -12.11 -51.04
N LEU A 54 -18.84 -10.82 -50.90
CA LEU A 54 -17.75 -10.41 -50.02
C LEU A 54 -18.10 -10.65 -48.55
N ALA A 55 -19.25 -10.19 -48.08
CA ALA A 55 -19.66 -10.33 -46.68
C ALA A 55 -19.75 -11.81 -46.25
N GLU A 56 -20.33 -12.69 -47.08
CA GLU A 56 -20.44 -14.13 -46.82
C GLU A 56 -19.07 -14.79 -46.69
N ARG A 57 -18.13 -14.48 -47.58
CA ARG A 57 -16.74 -14.98 -47.51
C ARG A 57 -16.04 -14.56 -46.22
N PHE A 58 -16.36 -13.38 -45.70
CA PHE A 58 -15.71 -12.82 -44.51
C PHE A 58 -16.42 -13.11 -43.20
N ALA A 59 -17.63 -13.66 -43.23
CA ALA A 59 -18.38 -14.07 -42.03
C ALA A 59 -17.64 -15.12 -41.17
N HIS A 60 -16.63 -15.79 -41.73
CA HIS A 60 -15.86 -16.85 -41.06
C HIS A 60 -14.39 -16.48 -40.76
N VAL A 61 -13.93 -15.30 -41.18
CA VAL A 61 -12.52 -14.87 -41.07
C VAL A 61 -12.37 -13.86 -39.93
N GLY A 62 -12.34 -14.36 -38.70
CA GLY A 62 -12.03 -13.58 -37.49
C GLY A 62 -13.22 -12.82 -36.89
N GLU A 63 -13.21 -12.62 -35.57
CA GLU A 63 -14.29 -12.02 -34.77
C GLU A 63 -14.48 -10.49 -35.02
N GLY A 64 -14.83 -10.13 -36.25
CA GLY A 64 -15.19 -8.76 -36.68
C GLY A 64 -16.49 -8.71 -37.48
N GLY A 65 -17.39 -9.67 -37.27
CA GLY A 65 -18.69 -9.73 -37.95
C GLY A 65 -19.68 -8.68 -37.43
N GLY A 66 -20.47 -8.09 -38.33
CA GLY A 66 -21.55 -7.15 -37.99
C GLY A 66 -21.66 -5.96 -38.95
N ALA A 67 -22.43 -4.95 -38.54
CA ALA A 67 -22.72 -3.77 -39.36
C ALA A 67 -21.49 -3.01 -39.94
N PRO A 68 -20.32 -2.94 -39.26
CA PRO A 68 -19.12 -2.31 -39.83
C PRO A 68 -18.60 -3.06 -41.06
N LEU A 69 -18.53 -4.40 -40.98
CA LEU A 69 -18.04 -5.26 -42.07
C LEU A 69 -18.94 -5.12 -43.31
N ASP A 70 -20.26 -5.16 -43.13
CA ASP A 70 -21.22 -4.99 -44.21
C ASP A 70 -21.07 -3.62 -44.88
N ALA A 71 -20.86 -2.56 -44.10
CA ALA A 71 -20.66 -1.21 -44.62
C ALA A 71 -19.35 -1.06 -45.42
N PHE A 72 -18.28 -1.75 -45.00
CA PHE A 72 -17.02 -1.78 -45.74
C PHE A 72 -17.13 -2.58 -47.04
N CYS A 73 -17.72 -3.79 -47.00
CA CYS A 73 -17.97 -4.61 -48.18
C CYS A 73 -18.86 -3.90 -49.20
N ALA A 74 -19.93 -3.22 -48.75
CA ALA A 74 -20.78 -2.40 -49.61
C ALA A 74 -20.02 -1.23 -50.25
N SER A 75 -19.08 -0.60 -49.52
CA SER A 75 -18.27 0.50 -50.06
C SER A 75 -17.25 0.00 -51.10
N LEU A 76 -16.67 -1.19 -50.91
CA LEU A 76 -15.79 -1.84 -51.88
C LEU A 76 -16.54 -2.31 -53.14
N ALA A 77 -17.77 -2.81 -53.01
CA ALA A 77 -18.53 -3.34 -54.14
C ALA A 77 -19.00 -2.27 -55.15
N ARG A 78 -19.02 -0.99 -54.77
CA ARG A 78 -19.48 0.13 -55.61
C ARG A 78 -18.43 0.61 -56.62
N LEU A 79 -17.90 -0.32 -57.41
CA LEU A 79 -16.88 -0.09 -58.45
C LEU A 79 -17.26 1.04 -59.43
N ALA A 80 -18.54 1.15 -59.78
CA ALA A 80 -19.07 2.18 -60.68
C ALA A 80 -18.96 3.61 -60.11
N GLU A 81 -18.97 3.74 -58.78
CA GLU A 81 -18.98 5.00 -58.04
C GLU A 81 -17.58 5.47 -57.62
N TRP A 82 -16.54 4.70 -57.93
CA TRP A 82 -15.15 5.08 -57.62
C TRP A 82 -14.73 6.29 -58.45
N ASP A 83 -14.80 7.47 -57.82
CA ASP A 83 -14.42 8.74 -58.43
C ASP A 83 -12.90 9.01 -58.36
N PHE A 84 -12.16 8.16 -57.63
CA PHE A 84 -10.72 8.26 -57.38
C PHE A 84 -10.29 9.60 -56.75
N SER A 85 -11.21 10.24 -56.02
CA SER A 85 -10.92 11.45 -55.25
C SER A 85 -10.31 11.10 -53.89
N ALA A 86 -9.62 12.08 -53.29
CA ALA A 86 -9.12 11.95 -51.92
C ALA A 86 -10.25 11.77 -50.88
N THR A 87 -11.48 12.19 -51.22
CA THR A 87 -12.65 12.00 -50.34
C THR A 87 -13.14 10.57 -50.38
N TRP A 88 -13.21 9.96 -51.57
CA TRP A 88 -13.53 8.54 -51.72
C TRP A 88 -12.54 7.66 -50.97
N LEU A 89 -11.24 7.87 -51.15
CA LEU A 89 -10.23 7.07 -50.46
C LEU A 89 -10.31 7.23 -48.93
N ARG A 90 -10.52 8.45 -48.43
CA ARG A 90 -10.71 8.70 -46.99
C ARG A 90 -11.91 7.96 -46.41
N GLU A 91 -13.03 7.97 -47.13
CA GLU A 91 -14.23 7.27 -46.68
C GLU A 91 -14.01 5.75 -46.65
N LEU A 92 -13.33 5.19 -47.65
CA LEU A 92 -12.97 3.78 -47.67
C LEU A 92 -12.04 3.39 -46.52
N VAL A 93 -11.01 4.20 -46.24
CA VAL A 93 -10.09 4.01 -45.11
C VAL A 93 -10.83 4.11 -43.77
N ARG A 94 -11.76 5.06 -43.63
CA ARG A 94 -12.58 5.20 -42.41
C ARG A 94 -13.40 3.93 -42.15
N ARG A 95 -14.09 3.42 -43.18
CA ARG A 95 -14.90 2.19 -43.08
C ARG A 95 -14.04 0.98 -42.71
N TRP A 96 -12.84 0.89 -43.27
CA TRP A 96 -11.89 -0.15 -42.90
C TRP A 96 -11.47 -0.05 -41.42
N LEU A 97 -11.07 1.13 -40.95
CA LEU A 97 -10.66 1.31 -39.56
C LEU A 97 -11.80 1.04 -38.58
N GLU A 98 -13.06 1.29 -38.94
CA GLU A 98 -14.24 0.87 -38.16
C GLU A 98 -14.33 -0.65 -38.04
N CYS A 99 -14.07 -1.40 -39.11
CA CYS A 99 -14.01 -2.86 -39.06
C CYS A 99 -12.85 -3.37 -38.21
N TYR A 100 -11.66 -2.77 -38.36
CA TYR A 100 -10.47 -3.14 -37.61
C TYR A 100 -10.68 -2.95 -36.10
N LEU A 101 -11.23 -1.80 -35.69
CA LEU A 101 -11.57 -1.53 -34.28
C LEU A 101 -12.69 -2.44 -33.75
N ALA A 102 -13.52 -3.01 -34.63
CA ALA A 102 -14.54 -4.00 -34.29
C ALA A 102 -14.01 -5.44 -34.21
N GLY A 103 -12.70 -5.66 -34.41
CA GLY A 103 -12.04 -6.97 -34.25
C GLY A 103 -11.54 -7.63 -35.54
N ALA A 104 -11.61 -6.96 -36.69
CA ALA A 104 -11.04 -7.49 -37.93
C ALA A 104 -9.50 -7.56 -37.87
N VAL A 105 -8.93 -8.64 -38.38
CA VAL A 105 -7.46 -8.87 -38.38
C VAL A 105 -6.74 -7.95 -39.35
N ALA A 106 -5.47 -7.62 -39.06
CA ALA A 106 -4.67 -6.69 -39.85
C ALA A 106 -4.39 -7.18 -41.28
N GLU A 107 -4.44 -8.49 -41.55
CA GLU A 107 -4.31 -9.04 -42.93
C GLU A 107 -5.56 -8.82 -43.80
N PHE A 108 -6.68 -8.43 -43.19
CA PHE A 108 -7.98 -8.36 -43.85
C PHE A 108 -8.02 -7.47 -45.10
N PRO A 109 -7.34 -6.31 -45.20
CA PRO A 109 -7.36 -5.51 -46.42
C PRO A 109 -6.89 -6.29 -47.65
N PHE A 110 -5.88 -7.15 -47.50
CA PHE A 110 -5.38 -7.97 -48.59
C PHE A 110 -6.39 -9.07 -48.95
N LEU A 111 -6.97 -9.74 -47.95
CA LEU A 111 -8.02 -10.74 -48.16
C LEU A 111 -9.27 -10.14 -48.84
N ALA A 112 -9.68 -8.94 -48.42
CA ALA A 112 -10.78 -8.18 -49.01
C ALA A 112 -10.52 -7.84 -50.47
N THR A 113 -9.31 -7.36 -50.78
CA THR A 113 -8.93 -7.07 -52.17
C THR A 113 -8.82 -8.34 -53.01
N GLU A 114 -8.29 -9.44 -52.47
CA GLU A 114 -8.20 -10.72 -53.17
C GLU A 114 -9.58 -11.30 -53.49
N ALA A 115 -10.52 -11.26 -52.54
CA ALA A 115 -11.89 -11.70 -52.77
C ALA A 115 -12.60 -10.83 -53.81
N LEU A 116 -12.43 -9.50 -53.73
CA LEU A 116 -12.98 -8.58 -54.74
C LEU A 116 -12.45 -8.91 -56.14
N LEU A 117 -11.15 -9.18 -56.26
CA LEU A 117 -10.53 -9.57 -57.52
C LEU A 117 -11.06 -10.91 -58.04
N GLY A 118 -11.23 -11.89 -57.16
CA GLY A 118 -11.79 -13.20 -57.50
C GLY A 118 -13.22 -13.10 -58.05
N GLU A 119 -14.08 -12.31 -57.38
CA GLU A 119 -15.45 -12.07 -57.84
C GLU A 119 -15.48 -11.26 -59.15
N CYS A 120 -14.64 -10.24 -59.27
CA CYS A 120 -14.53 -9.48 -60.52
C CYS A 120 -14.04 -10.35 -61.68
N GLN A 121 -13.07 -11.24 -61.44
CA GLN A 121 -12.57 -12.18 -62.45
C GLN A 121 -13.65 -13.17 -62.87
N ALA A 122 -14.41 -13.72 -61.93
CA ALA A 122 -15.52 -14.63 -62.20
C ALA A 122 -16.58 -13.95 -63.09
N GLN A 123 -16.92 -12.69 -62.81
CA GLN A 123 -17.90 -11.94 -63.61
C GLN A 123 -17.35 -11.49 -64.98
N LEU A 124 -16.08 -11.15 -65.06
CA LEU A 124 -15.46 -10.66 -66.30
C LEU A 124 -15.19 -11.79 -67.30
N LEU A 125 -14.66 -12.92 -66.83
CA LEU A 125 -14.25 -14.04 -67.69
C LEU A 125 -15.31 -15.14 -67.78
N GLY A 126 -16.09 -15.36 -66.71
CA GLY A 126 -16.99 -16.51 -66.59
C GLY A 126 -16.23 -17.84 -66.68
N GLU A 127 -16.89 -18.89 -67.17
CA GLU A 127 -16.28 -20.21 -67.43
C GLU A 127 -15.60 -20.31 -68.82
N ARG A 128 -15.34 -19.18 -69.49
CA ARG A 128 -14.87 -19.14 -70.87
C ARG A 128 -13.37 -19.46 -70.96
N SER A 129 -12.98 -20.27 -71.95
CA SER A 129 -11.58 -20.63 -72.21
C SER A 129 -10.80 -19.57 -73.02
N THR A 130 -11.47 -18.53 -73.51
CA THR A 130 -10.87 -17.42 -74.28
C THR A 130 -11.28 -16.07 -73.69
N ALA A 131 -10.29 -15.23 -73.39
CA ALA A 131 -10.48 -13.87 -72.87
C ALA A 131 -10.14 -12.83 -73.95
N HIS A 132 -10.95 -11.79 -74.05
CA HIS A 132 -10.66 -10.65 -74.93
C HIS A 132 -9.57 -9.77 -74.33
N ARG A 133 -8.78 -9.10 -75.20
CA ARG A 133 -7.71 -8.18 -74.76
C ARG A 133 -8.22 -7.12 -73.78
N LEU A 134 -9.40 -6.56 -74.03
CA LEU A 134 -10.02 -5.56 -73.15
C LEU A 134 -10.38 -6.13 -71.77
N GLU A 135 -10.85 -7.38 -71.69
CA GLU A 135 -11.14 -8.07 -70.42
C GLU A 135 -9.82 -8.27 -69.65
N LEU A 136 -8.74 -8.69 -70.31
CA LEU A 136 -7.43 -8.83 -69.69
C LEU A 136 -6.86 -7.48 -69.20
N ASP A 137 -7.06 -6.41 -69.95
CA ASP A 137 -6.62 -5.05 -69.57
C ASP A 137 -7.41 -4.54 -68.33
N ILE A 138 -8.72 -4.77 -68.28
CA ILE A 138 -9.57 -4.45 -67.11
C ILE A 138 -9.15 -5.28 -65.89
N GLN A 139 -8.94 -6.60 -66.06
CA GLN A 139 -8.49 -7.48 -64.99
C GLN A 139 -7.15 -7.02 -64.43
N MET A 140 -6.19 -6.66 -65.29
CA MET A 140 -4.89 -6.17 -64.85
C MET A 140 -5.00 -4.82 -64.13
N ALA A 141 -5.88 -3.93 -64.58
CA ALA A 141 -6.15 -2.66 -63.91
C ALA A 141 -6.77 -2.88 -62.51
N LEU A 142 -7.73 -3.80 -62.40
CA LEU A 142 -8.32 -4.19 -61.11
C LEU A 142 -7.26 -4.78 -60.18
N VAL A 143 -6.42 -5.70 -60.65
CA VAL A 143 -5.34 -6.30 -59.85
C VAL A 143 -4.39 -5.23 -59.31
N ARG A 144 -3.91 -4.31 -60.16
CA ARG A 144 -3.03 -3.22 -59.74
C ARG A 144 -3.70 -2.29 -58.74
N LEU A 145 -4.99 -2.00 -58.92
CA LEU A 145 -5.76 -1.20 -57.97
C LEU A 145 -5.99 -1.93 -56.64
N GLY A 146 -6.23 -3.25 -56.67
CA GLY A 146 -6.33 -4.09 -55.48
C GLY A 146 -5.06 -4.02 -54.63
N PHE A 147 -3.88 -4.14 -55.25
CA PHE A 147 -2.61 -3.95 -54.53
C PHE A 147 -2.42 -2.53 -53.98
N CYS A 148 -2.88 -1.51 -54.71
CA CYS A 148 -2.83 -0.12 -54.24
C CYS A 148 -3.72 0.08 -53.00
N LEU A 149 -4.98 -0.38 -53.06
CA LEU A 149 -5.92 -0.28 -51.96
C LEU A 149 -5.48 -1.10 -50.75
N GLY A 150 -5.05 -2.34 -50.95
CA GLY A 150 -4.53 -3.20 -49.87
C GLY A 150 -3.35 -2.54 -49.15
N GLY A 151 -2.42 -1.93 -49.88
CA GLY A 151 -1.30 -1.17 -49.32
C GLY A 151 -1.75 0.03 -48.48
N VAL A 152 -2.65 0.87 -49.01
CA VAL A 152 -3.14 2.06 -48.31
C VAL A 152 -3.92 1.71 -47.04
N LEU A 153 -4.79 0.70 -47.12
CA LEU A 153 -5.58 0.25 -45.97
C LEU A 153 -4.68 -0.38 -44.88
N ALA A 154 -3.67 -1.16 -45.28
CA ALA A 154 -2.68 -1.69 -44.35
C ALA A 154 -1.85 -0.59 -43.69
N GLU A 155 -1.39 0.41 -44.44
CA GLU A 155 -0.66 1.57 -43.92
C GLU A 155 -1.50 2.37 -42.91
N ALA A 156 -2.79 2.61 -43.22
CA ALA A 156 -3.71 3.25 -42.28
C ALA A 156 -3.90 2.44 -40.99
N THR A 157 -3.88 1.11 -41.07
CA THR A 157 -3.94 0.22 -39.89
C THR A 157 -2.70 0.39 -39.02
N VAL A 158 -1.52 0.41 -39.63
CA VAL A 158 -0.25 0.62 -38.92
C VAL A 158 -0.21 1.99 -38.27
N GLU A 159 -0.66 3.04 -38.94
CA GLU A 159 -0.77 4.38 -38.36
C GLU A 159 -1.74 4.41 -37.17
N GLN A 160 -2.90 3.73 -37.27
CA GLN A 160 -3.86 3.61 -36.17
C GLN A 160 -3.25 2.87 -34.97
N GLU A 161 -2.54 1.75 -35.20
CA GLU A 161 -1.84 1.03 -34.14
C GLU A 161 -0.74 1.87 -33.48
N GLN A 162 0.04 2.59 -34.28
CA GLN A 162 1.10 3.47 -33.77
C GLN A 162 0.51 4.60 -32.93
N ALA A 163 -0.59 5.22 -33.38
CA ALA A 163 -1.29 6.24 -32.62
C ALA A 163 -1.82 5.68 -31.29
N PHE A 164 -2.40 4.47 -31.30
CA PHE A 164 -2.85 3.79 -30.09
C PHE A 164 -1.67 3.49 -29.14
N ARG A 165 -0.55 2.97 -29.66
CA ARG A 165 0.66 2.71 -28.87
C ARG A 165 1.22 3.99 -28.26
N ILE A 166 1.31 5.08 -29.01
CA ILE A 166 1.76 6.38 -28.51
C ILE A 166 0.82 6.90 -27.41
N CYS A 167 -0.50 6.76 -27.59
CA CYS A 167 -1.46 7.13 -26.55
C CYS A 167 -1.34 6.24 -25.31
N ALA A 168 -1.16 4.94 -25.47
CA ALA A 168 -0.93 4.00 -24.37
C ALA A 168 0.42 4.24 -23.67
N GLU A 169 1.44 4.74 -24.38
CA GLU A 169 2.74 5.07 -23.82
C GLU A 169 2.71 6.33 -22.95
N ASP A 170 1.81 7.27 -23.22
CA ASP A 170 1.79 8.59 -22.57
C ASP A 170 0.52 8.89 -21.73
N ALA A 171 -0.53 8.08 -21.82
CA ALA A 171 -1.77 8.24 -21.04
C ALA A 171 -2.15 6.98 -20.25
N ASP A 172 -2.90 7.15 -19.16
CA ASP A 172 -3.53 6.07 -18.43
C ASP A 172 -4.75 5.56 -19.23
N PRO A 173 -4.86 4.24 -19.49
CA PRO A 173 -5.87 3.68 -20.39
C PRO A 173 -7.30 3.81 -19.86
N VAL A 174 -7.47 3.96 -18.54
CA VAL A 174 -8.77 4.09 -17.88
C VAL A 174 -9.14 5.57 -17.79
N LEU A 175 -8.21 6.40 -17.31
CA LEU A 175 -8.49 7.78 -16.93
C LEU A 175 -8.32 8.79 -18.06
N GLY A 176 -7.61 8.42 -19.14
CA GLY A 176 -7.29 9.32 -20.25
C GLY A 176 -6.43 10.52 -19.86
N ILE A 177 -5.81 10.51 -18.69
CA ILE A 177 -4.86 11.53 -18.21
C ILE A 177 -3.41 11.09 -18.45
N PRO A 178 -2.44 12.03 -18.50
CA PRO A 178 -1.02 11.70 -18.58
C PRO A 178 -0.61 10.62 -17.56
N ASN A 179 0.07 9.58 -18.03
CA ASN A 179 0.61 8.54 -17.17
C ASN A 179 1.97 8.97 -16.56
N ARG A 180 2.60 8.07 -15.78
CA ARG A 180 3.90 8.31 -15.15
C ARG A 180 4.99 8.77 -16.13
N ARG A 181 5.06 8.19 -17.33
CA ARG A 181 6.06 8.56 -18.33
C ARG A 181 5.86 9.99 -18.82
N ARG A 182 4.62 10.34 -19.20
CA ARG A 182 4.28 11.69 -19.65
C ARG A 182 4.41 12.72 -18.53
N PHE A 183 4.06 12.36 -17.30
CA PHE A 183 4.27 13.17 -16.10
C PHE A 183 5.73 13.61 -15.95
N LEU A 184 6.70 12.68 -16.04
CA LEU A 184 8.12 13.01 -15.91
C LEU A 184 8.60 13.95 -17.03
N GLY A 185 8.13 13.73 -18.26
CA GLY A 185 8.40 14.61 -19.40
C GLY A 185 7.86 16.03 -19.18
N LEU A 186 6.58 16.14 -18.80
CA LEU A 186 5.94 17.42 -18.52
C LEU A 186 6.61 18.16 -17.35
N LEU A 187 6.93 17.45 -16.26
CA LEU A 187 7.61 18.06 -15.12
C LEU A 187 9.00 18.58 -15.51
N THR A 188 9.70 17.88 -16.41
CA THR A 188 10.97 18.35 -16.99
C THR A 188 10.78 19.62 -17.82
N GLU A 189 9.75 19.67 -18.66
CA GLU A 189 9.43 20.83 -19.50
C GLU A 189 9.10 22.06 -18.63
N TYR A 190 8.19 21.91 -17.66
CA TYR A 190 7.81 23.00 -16.77
C TYR A 190 8.98 23.49 -15.92
N LEU A 191 9.83 22.59 -15.42
CA LEU A 191 10.99 22.96 -14.60
C LEU A 191 12.00 23.83 -15.37
N LYS A 192 12.16 23.62 -16.68
CA LYS A 192 13.01 24.46 -17.54
C LYS A 192 12.43 25.86 -17.77
N CYS A 193 11.11 26.01 -17.66
CA CYS A 193 10.41 27.26 -17.91
C CYS A 193 10.22 28.11 -16.65
N VAL A 194 10.65 27.64 -15.47
CA VAL A 194 10.55 28.40 -14.22
C VAL A 194 11.46 29.63 -14.28
N GLY A 195 10.85 30.81 -14.33
CA GLY A 195 11.54 32.10 -14.32
C GLY A 195 11.99 32.53 -12.93
N GLU A 196 12.74 33.64 -12.84
CA GLU A 196 13.11 34.24 -11.56
C GLU A 196 11.86 34.73 -10.80
N GLY A 197 11.63 34.17 -9.60
CA GLY A 197 10.50 34.52 -8.74
C GLY A 197 9.23 33.69 -8.94
N ASP A 198 9.20 32.80 -9.95
CA ASP A 198 8.11 31.85 -10.14
C ASP A 198 8.38 30.53 -9.39
N VAL A 199 7.30 29.87 -8.99
CA VAL A 199 7.33 28.60 -8.25
C VAL A 199 6.64 27.54 -9.08
N LEU A 200 7.28 26.37 -9.21
CA LEU A 200 6.67 25.17 -9.77
C LEU A 200 6.29 24.24 -8.62
N GLY A 201 5.00 24.05 -8.41
CA GLY A 201 4.48 23.17 -7.37
C GLY A 201 4.24 21.75 -7.87
N LEU A 202 4.42 20.78 -6.98
CA LEU A 202 4.03 19.38 -7.17
C LEU A 202 3.22 18.93 -5.96
N VAL A 203 2.04 18.36 -6.20
CA VAL A 203 1.24 17.69 -5.19
C VAL A 203 1.07 16.24 -5.60
N LEU A 204 1.35 15.32 -4.68
CA LEU A 204 1.04 13.91 -4.83
C LEU A 204 -0.15 13.58 -3.94
N VAL A 205 -1.15 12.89 -4.48
CA VAL A 205 -2.32 12.44 -3.73
C VAL A 205 -2.34 10.92 -3.76
N THR A 206 -2.49 10.32 -2.58
CA THR A 206 -2.63 8.86 -2.44
C THR A 206 -3.91 8.51 -1.70
N ALA A 207 -4.53 7.43 -2.14
CA ALA A 207 -5.66 6.82 -1.45
C ALA A 207 -5.21 5.53 -0.75
N ASP A 208 -5.58 5.38 0.51
CA ASP A 208 -5.55 4.12 1.23
C ASP A 208 -6.98 3.60 1.31
N TRP A 209 -7.28 2.57 0.53
CA TRP A 209 -8.63 2.06 0.38
C TRP A 209 -9.09 1.16 1.53
N GLY A 210 -8.14 0.68 2.36
CA GLY A 210 -8.37 -0.39 3.33
C GLY A 210 -8.81 -1.72 2.69
N PHE A 211 -9.02 -2.73 3.54
CA PHE A 211 -9.36 -4.11 3.12
C PHE A 211 -10.63 -4.25 2.27
N ALA A 212 -11.54 -3.27 2.31
CA ALA A 212 -12.82 -3.34 1.61
C ALA A 212 -12.69 -3.18 0.09
N ALA A 213 -11.66 -2.49 -0.40
CA ALA A 213 -11.47 -2.29 -1.83
C ALA A 213 -10.81 -3.49 -2.54
N ASP A 214 -10.08 -4.34 -1.80
CA ASP A 214 -9.51 -5.57 -2.35
C ASP A 214 -10.60 -6.60 -2.75
N VAL A 215 -11.83 -6.39 -2.27
CA VAL A 215 -13.01 -7.20 -2.59
C VAL A 215 -13.78 -6.66 -3.80
N LEU A 216 -13.51 -5.43 -4.25
CA LEU A 216 -14.17 -4.84 -5.42
C LEU A 216 -13.70 -5.48 -6.71
N ALA A 217 -14.63 -5.65 -7.66
CA ALA A 217 -14.29 -6.09 -9.00
C ALA A 217 -13.47 -5.00 -9.75
N LEU A 218 -12.69 -5.41 -10.76
CA LEU A 218 -11.76 -4.51 -11.45
C LEU A 218 -12.48 -3.31 -12.13
N ASP A 219 -13.67 -3.54 -12.67
CA ASP A 219 -14.52 -2.50 -13.27
C ASP A 219 -15.03 -1.49 -12.24
N GLU A 220 -15.35 -1.93 -11.02
CA GLU A 220 -15.74 -1.05 -9.91
C GLU A 220 -14.56 -0.18 -9.44
N GLN A 221 -13.34 -0.75 -9.41
CA GLN A 221 -12.12 -0.01 -9.10
C GLN A 221 -11.83 1.06 -10.15
N ASP A 222 -12.02 0.75 -11.44
CA ASP A 222 -11.85 1.72 -12.52
C ASP A 222 -12.88 2.85 -12.46
N CYS A 223 -14.15 2.54 -12.16
CA CYS A 223 -15.19 3.54 -11.95
C CYS A 223 -14.85 4.48 -10.78
N LEU A 224 -14.30 3.95 -9.69
CA LEU A 224 -13.83 4.74 -8.55
C LEU A 224 -12.69 5.67 -8.94
N ARG A 225 -11.67 5.15 -9.64
CA ARG A 225 -10.53 5.95 -10.11
C ARG A 225 -10.98 7.07 -11.06
N LEU A 226 -11.95 6.80 -11.94
CA LEU A 226 -12.54 7.78 -12.84
C LEU A 226 -13.25 8.91 -12.07
N ALA A 227 -14.15 8.56 -11.16
CA ALA A 227 -14.92 9.53 -10.36
C ALA A 227 -14.00 10.47 -9.56
N LEU A 228 -12.94 9.93 -8.97
CA LEU A 228 -11.96 10.73 -8.22
C LEU A 228 -11.13 11.62 -9.13
N SER A 229 -10.69 11.12 -10.27
CA SER A 229 -9.92 11.91 -11.23
C SER A 229 -10.74 13.06 -11.80
N ASP A 230 -12.03 12.86 -12.04
CA ASP A 230 -12.94 13.93 -12.48
C ASP A 230 -13.18 14.97 -11.38
N ALA A 231 -13.34 14.54 -10.13
CA ALA A 231 -13.45 15.44 -8.98
C ALA A 231 -12.18 16.29 -8.79
N MET A 232 -11.00 15.66 -8.88
CA MET A 232 -9.72 16.37 -8.85
C MET A 232 -9.63 17.37 -10.00
N ARG A 233 -9.93 16.95 -11.24
CA ARG A 233 -9.87 17.82 -12.42
C ARG A 233 -10.79 19.03 -12.29
N ALA A 234 -11.97 18.88 -11.70
CA ALA A 234 -12.90 19.97 -11.44
C ALA A 234 -12.39 20.97 -10.38
N ALA A 235 -11.56 20.53 -9.44
CA ALA A 235 -10.96 21.37 -8.41
C ALA A 235 -9.72 22.16 -8.89
N LEU A 236 -9.15 21.76 -10.03
CA LEU A 236 -7.92 22.30 -10.60
C LEU A 236 -8.13 23.48 -11.54
N ARG A 237 -7.10 24.31 -11.71
CA ARG A 237 -7.10 25.42 -12.67
C ARG A 237 -6.85 24.89 -14.08
N PRO A 238 -7.23 25.64 -15.14
CA PRO A 238 -7.00 25.23 -16.52
C PRO A 238 -5.53 24.97 -16.92
N ARG A 239 -4.56 25.51 -16.15
CA ARG A 239 -3.11 25.30 -16.38
C ARG A 239 -2.53 24.16 -15.55
N ASP A 240 -3.23 23.70 -14.52
CA ASP A 240 -2.75 22.62 -13.68
C ASP A 240 -2.89 21.30 -14.43
N VAL A 241 -1.94 20.39 -14.24
CA VAL A 241 -1.92 19.11 -14.95
C VAL A 241 -2.08 17.96 -13.96
N LEU A 242 -3.20 17.23 -14.09
CA LEU A 242 -3.44 16.00 -13.36
C LEU A 242 -2.85 14.81 -14.12
N CYS A 243 -2.09 13.97 -13.43
CA CYS A 243 -1.43 12.79 -13.96
C CYS A 243 -1.73 11.56 -13.09
N ALA A 244 -1.78 10.38 -13.72
CA ALA A 244 -1.85 9.10 -13.03
C ALA A 244 -0.45 8.53 -12.81
N LEU A 245 -0.10 8.20 -11.57
CA LEU A 245 1.17 7.52 -11.25
C LEU A 245 0.98 6.03 -10.95
N GLY A 246 -0.22 5.61 -10.56
CA GLY A 246 -0.59 4.23 -10.30
C GLY A 246 -2.08 4.05 -10.00
N ASN A 247 -2.47 2.90 -9.46
CA ASN A 247 -3.88 2.55 -9.24
C ASN A 247 -4.56 3.41 -8.17
N ALA A 248 -3.81 3.87 -7.16
CA ALA A 248 -4.31 4.65 -6.02
C ALA A 248 -3.58 5.97 -5.85
N GLU A 249 -2.98 6.47 -6.94
CA GLU A 249 -1.98 7.52 -6.86
C GLU A 249 -2.02 8.48 -8.06
N TRP A 250 -2.08 9.76 -7.72
CA TRP A 250 -2.13 10.87 -8.66
C TRP A 250 -1.05 11.91 -8.35
N ALA A 251 -0.58 12.57 -9.41
CA ALA A 251 0.28 13.73 -9.32
C ALA A 251 -0.40 14.93 -9.96
N VAL A 252 -0.22 16.10 -9.35
CA VAL A 252 -0.68 17.37 -9.89
C VAL A 252 0.51 18.31 -10.02
N ILE A 253 0.79 18.71 -11.26
CA ILE A 253 1.78 19.73 -11.59
C ILE A 253 1.09 21.09 -11.57
N LEU A 254 1.63 22.02 -10.79
CA LEU A 254 1.10 23.37 -10.58
C LEU A 254 2.11 24.40 -11.14
N PRO A 255 2.02 24.77 -12.43
CA PRO A 255 2.93 25.73 -13.04
C PRO A 255 2.59 27.18 -12.64
N ASP A 256 3.56 28.08 -12.84
CA ASP A 256 3.41 29.54 -12.73
C ASP A 256 2.84 30.03 -11.38
N LEU A 257 3.21 29.38 -10.26
CA LEU A 257 2.79 29.83 -8.93
C LEU A 257 3.57 31.06 -8.50
N ARG A 258 2.90 31.98 -7.81
CA ARG A 258 3.49 33.19 -7.22
C ARG A 258 3.90 32.99 -5.76
N SER A 259 3.40 31.93 -5.13
CA SER A 259 3.67 31.61 -3.73
C SER A 259 3.55 30.10 -3.49
N SER A 260 4.45 29.56 -2.68
CA SER A 260 4.42 28.17 -2.22
C SER A 260 3.15 27.84 -1.43
N ALA A 261 2.50 28.81 -0.80
CA ALA A 261 1.22 28.62 -0.11
C ALA A 261 0.11 28.09 -1.04
N GLN A 262 0.22 28.32 -2.35
CA GLN A 262 -0.72 27.81 -3.34
C GLN A 262 -0.64 26.29 -3.50
N VAL A 263 0.50 25.67 -3.20
CA VAL A 263 0.67 24.20 -3.20
C VAL A 263 -0.18 23.60 -2.09
N SER A 264 -0.09 24.15 -0.88
CA SER A 264 -0.89 23.69 0.26
C SER A 264 -2.39 23.85 0.01
N LEU A 265 -2.81 25.00 -0.54
CA LEU A 265 -4.21 25.23 -0.87
C LEU A 265 -4.73 24.23 -1.92
N ALA A 266 -3.93 23.93 -2.95
CA ALA A 266 -4.29 22.95 -3.96
C ALA A 266 -4.43 21.55 -3.34
N ALA A 267 -3.50 21.15 -2.47
CA ALA A 267 -3.55 19.84 -1.84
C ALA A 267 -4.79 19.64 -0.96
N TYR A 268 -5.15 20.61 -0.12
CA TYR A 268 -6.38 20.54 0.68
C TYR A 268 -7.62 20.42 -0.21
N LYS A 269 -7.71 21.24 -1.27
CA LYS A 269 -8.83 21.17 -2.22
C LYS A 269 -8.95 19.81 -2.92
N LEU A 270 -7.82 19.21 -3.28
CA LEU A 270 -7.78 17.90 -3.93
C LEU A 270 -8.26 16.81 -2.97
N VAL A 271 -7.78 16.81 -1.72
CA VAL A 271 -8.21 15.83 -0.71
C VAL A 271 -9.71 15.98 -0.40
N ASP A 272 -10.19 17.20 -0.22
CA ASP A 272 -11.62 17.46 0.02
C ASP A 272 -12.49 17.01 -1.17
N ALA A 273 -12.05 17.28 -2.40
CA ALA A 273 -12.75 16.84 -3.61
C ALA A 273 -12.84 15.31 -3.70
N CYS A 274 -11.76 14.61 -3.34
CA CYS A 274 -11.72 13.15 -3.30
C CYS A 274 -12.67 12.59 -2.24
N ASP A 275 -12.66 13.18 -1.04
CA ASP A 275 -13.50 12.71 0.04
C ASP A 275 -14.99 12.92 -0.23
N ALA A 276 -15.34 14.06 -0.86
CA ALA A 276 -16.70 14.33 -1.32
C ALA A 276 -17.14 13.35 -2.43
N ALA A 277 -16.28 13.09 -3.42
CA ALA A 277 -16.59 12.16 -4.51
C ALA A 277 -16.74 10.71 -4.01
N ARG A 278 -15.84 10.24 -3.14
CA ARG A 278 -15.94 8.94 -2.46
C ARG A 278 -17.24 8.84 -1.67
N SER A 279 -17.58 9.85 -0.87
CA SER A 279 -18.78 9.83 -0.02
C SER A 279 -20.08 9.78 -0.83
N ASN A 280 -20.12 10.41 -2.00
CA ASN A 280 -21.31 10.44 -2.87
C ASN A 280 -21.47 9.16 -3.69
N ALA A 281 -20.40 8.65 -4.29
CA ALA A 281 -20.47 7.52 -5.22
C ALA A 281 -20.21 6.17 -4.54
N PHE A 282 -19.45 6.14 -3.44
CA PHE A 282 -18.97 4.92 -2.78
C PHE A 282 -18.99 5.04 -1.23
N PRO A 283 -20.16 5.28 -0.61
CA PRO A 283 -20.27 5.53 0.83
C PRO A 283 -19.83 4.36 1.72
N ALA A 284 -19.82 3.14 1.19
CA ALA A 284 -19.38 1.94 1.89
C ALA A 284 -17.84 1.86 2.04
N LEU A 285 -17.09 2.57 1.20
CA LEU A 285 -15.62 2.58 1.26
C LEU A 285 -15.16 3.57 2.33
N ARG A 286 -14.41 3.09 3.32
CA ARG A 286 -13.80 3.92 4.39
C ARG A 286 -12.38 4.38 4.03
N GLY A 287 -12.09 4.55 2.74
CA GLY A 287 -10.77 4.92 2.27
C GLY A 287 -10.35 6.31 2.76
N ARG A 288 -9.08 6.47 3.15
CA ARG A 288 -8.47 7.75 3.54
C ARG A 288 -7.62 8.30 2.42
N PHE A 289 -7.75 9.59 2.16
CA PHE A 289 -6.91 10.31 1.21
C PHE A 289 -5.87 11.12 1.98
N CYS A 290 -4.62 11.06 1.53
CA CYS A 290 -3.57 11.93 2.03
C CYS A 290 -2.73 12.47 0.87
N ALA A 291 -2.22 13.68 1.05
CA ALA A 291 -1.43 14.37 0.04
C ALA A 291 -0.07 14.83 0.58
N GLY A 292 0.88 15.01 -0.32
CA GLY A 292 2.21 15.51 -0.04
C GLY A 292 2.64 16.55 -1.06
N GLY A 293 3.16 17.68 -0.59
CA GLY A 293 3.53 18.81 -1.44
C GLY A 293 5.03 19.10 -1.47
N SER A 294 5.56 19.45 -2.63
CA SER A 294 6.90 20.05 -2.78
C SER A 294 6.89 21.14 -3.86
N TRP A 295 7.94 21.96 -3.92
CA TRP A 295 8.08 22.96 -4.97
C TRP A 295 9.53 23.26 -5.33
N ALA A 296 9.73 23.66 -6.58
CA ALA A 296 10.99 24.18 -7.08
C ALA A 296 10.98 25.72 -7.08
N PRO A 297 12.15 26.37 -6.86
CA PRO A 297 13.48 25.77 -6.73
C PRO A 297 13.91 25.44 -5.28
N GLU A 298 13.08 25.70 -4.27
CA GLU A 298 13.45 25.63 -2.85
C GLU A 298 13.66 24.19 -2.36
N HIS A 299 12.74 23.27 -2.66
CA HIS A 299 12.84 21.88 -2.20
C HIS A 299 13.66 21.00 -3.14
N ALA A 300 13.67 21.32 -4.43
CA ALA A 300 14.43 20.59 -5.43
C ALA A 300 14.67 21.43 -6.70
N ARG A 301 15.74 21.10 -7.44
CA ARG A 301 16.09 21.71 -8.73
C ARG A 301 16.15 20.71 -9.89
N ASN A 302 15.78 19.46 -9.64
CA ASN A 302 15.62 18.44 -10.67
C ASN A 302 14.33 17.66 -10.43
N VAL A 303 13.87 16.99 -11.48
CA VAL A 303 12.58 16.30 -11.54
C VAL A 303 12.47 15.18 -10.51
N LEU A 304 13.51 14.34 -10.39
CA LEU A 304 13.51 13.19 -9.50
C LEU A 304 13.48 13.60 -8.04
N ASP A 305 14.26 14.62 -7.66
CA ASP A 305 14.27 15.13 -6.31
C ASP A 305 12.96 15.86 -5.96
N LEU A 306 12.32 16.53 -6.92
CA LEU A 306 11.03 17.17 -6.68
C LEU A 306 9.92 16.14 -6.43
N GLU A 307 9.89 15.07 -7.22
CA GLU A 307 8.98 13.93 -6.98
C GLU A 307 9.29 13.25 -5.64
N ARG A 308 10.57 12.98 -5.36
CA ARG A 308 11.01 12.34 -4.11
C ARG A 308 10.62 13.16 -2.89
N THR A 309 10.80 14.47 -2.91
CA THR A 309 10.43 15.35 -1.80
C THR A 309 8.92 15.40 -1.58
N ALA A 310 8.11 15.46 -2.65
CA ALA A 310 6.65 15.36 -2.51
C ALA A 310 6.22 14.00 -1.93
N ARG A 311 6.87 12.90 -2.36
CA ARG A 311 6.61 11.54 -1.84
C ARG A 311 6.89 11.45 -0.36
N MET A 312 8.02 12.01 0.07
CA MET A 312 8.41 12.07 1.46
C MET A 312 7.34 12.78 2.30
N ALA A 313 6.78 13.88 1.80
CA ALA A 313 5.68 14.58 2.45
C ALA A 313 4.40 13.72 2.56
N VAL A 314 4.05 12.95 1.52
CA VAL A 314 2.91 11.99 1.59
C VAL A 314 3.13 10.99 2.73
N ASN A 315 4.34 10.45 2.87
CA ASN A 315 4.64 9.48 3.91
C ASN A 315 4.49 10.08 5.31
N VAL A 316 4.91 11.34 5.51
CA VAL A 316 4.73 12.03 6.78
C VAL A 316 3.24 12.24 7.07
N ALA A 317 2.48 12.77 6.10
CA ALA A 317 1.03 12.98 6.23
C ALA A 317 0.30 11.68 6.60
N ARG A 318 0.63 10.58 5.90
CA ARG A 318 0.06 9.26 6.16
C ARG A 318 0.34 8.77 7.57
N ARG A 319 1.58 8.93 8.06
CA ARG A 319 1.98 8.49 9.41
C ARG A 319 1.41 9.35 10.53
N SER A 320 1.29 10.66 10.31
CA SER A 320 0.72 11.59 11.30
C SER A 320 -0.81 11.56 11.31
N GLY A 321 -1.45 10.87 10.36
CA GLY A 321 -2.89 10.89 10.17
C GLY A 321 -3.43 12.23 9.63
N GLN A 322 -2.54 13.09 9.13
CA GLN A 322 -2.91 14.36 8.53
C GLN A 322 -3.35 14.17 7.07
N LEU A 323 -4.26 15.03 6.61
CA LEU A 323 -4.73 15.04 5.23
C LEU A 323 -3.64 15.48 4.24
N PHE A 324 -2.72 16.31 4.70
CA PHE A 324 -1.68 16.88 3.86
C PHE A 324 -0.46 17.27 4.68
N ASP A 325 0.73 17.08 4.10
CA ASP A 325 1.97 17.66 4.61
C ASP A 325 2.84 18.20 3.47
N VAL A 326 3.77 19.08 3.81
CA VAL A 326 4.77 19.66 2.91
C VAL A 326 6.14 19.09 3.25
N TYR A 327 6.95 18.87 2.23
CA TYR A 327 8.33 18.46 2.46
C TYR A 327 9.08 19.46 3.36
N CYS A 328 9.48 18.98 4.54
CA CYS A 328 10.38 19.68 5.45
C CYS A 328 11.61 18.79 5.70
N PRO A 329 12.85 19.27 5.43
CA PRO A 329 14.07 18.46 5.55
C PRO A 329 14.26 17.79 6.93
N ASP A 330 13.89 18.47 8.02
CA ASP A 330 14.09 17.98 9.38
C ASP A 330 13.07 16.91 9.80
N VAL A 331 11.81 17.07 9.37
CA VAL A 331 10.73 16.09 9.61
C VAL A 331 10.98 14.83 8.80
N THR A 332 11.46 14.99 7.58
CA THR A 332 11.68 13.88 6.67
C THR A 332 12.87 12.99 7.07
N ARG A 333 13.99 13.58 7.53
CA ARG A 333 15.11 12.79 8.09
C ARG A 333 14.72 12.00 9.34
N ARG A 334 13.70 12.43 10.10
CA ARG A 334 13.16 11.65 11.22
C ARG A 334 12.34 10.48 10.69
N ALA A 335 11.43 10.73 9.74
CA ALA A 335 10.62 9.69 9.12
C ALA A 335 11.46 8.57 8.45
N ASP A 336 12.53 8.90 7.73
CA ASP A 336 13.43 7.90 7.12
C ASP A 336 14.17 7.08 8.19
N ARG A 337 14.65 7.73 9.26
CA ARG A 337 15.29 7.04 10.40
C ARG A 337 14.32 6.11 11.12
N ASP A 338 13.08 6.52 11.28
CA ASP A 338 12.03 5.71 11.91
C ASP A 338 11.69 4.48 11.05
N ALA A 339 11.61 4.65 9.72
CA ALA A 339 11.35 3.56 8.78
C ALA A 339 12.48 2.52 8.75
N HIS A 340 13.73 3.01 8.78
CA HIS A 340 14.90 2.15 8.86
C HIS A 340 14.88 1.33 10.15
N PHE A 341 14.65 2.01 11.28
CA PHE A 341 14.60 1.37 12.59
C PHE A 341 13.46 0.34 12.71
N GLU A 342 12.29 0.61 12.11
CA GLU A 342 11.19 -0.37 12.02
C GLU A 342 11.61 -1.65 11.29
N THR A 343 12.30 -1.48 10.16
CA THR A 343 12.82 -2.60 9.36
C THR A 343 13.87 -3.39 10.13
N GLU A 344 14.73 -2.73 10.89
CA GLU A 344 15.74 -3.37 11.73
C GLU A 344 15.12 -4.22 12.85
N VAL A 345 14.12 -3.68 13.55
CA VAL A 345 13.40 -4.41 14.62
C VAL A 345 12.70 -5.64 14.08
N ALA A 346 11.98 -5.53 12.96
CA ALA A 346 11.29 -6.66 12.33
C ALA A 346 12.28 -7.77 11.93
N ARG A 347 13.40 -7.40 11.30
CA ARG A 347 14.46 -8.36 10.94
C ARG A 347 15.12 -8.99 12.15
N ALA A 348 15.36 -8.21 13.20
CA ALA A 348 15.94 -8.71 14.45
C ALA A 348 15.02 -9.73 15.14
N PHE A 349 13.69 -9.55 15.02
CA PHE A 349 12.70 -10.45 15.58
C PHE A 349 12.70 -11.79 14.84
N GLU A 350 12.66 -11.75 13.50
CA GLU A 350 12.78 -12.94 12.65
C GLU A 350 14.11 -13.69 12.88
N ALA A 351 15.21 -12.95 13.04
CA ALA A 351 16.54 -13.48 13.28
C ALA A 351 16.80 -13.91 14.74
N ARG A 352 15.80 -13.85 15.64
CA ARG A 352 15.89 -14.23 17.07
C ARG A 352 17.03 -13.51 17.82
N GLN A 353 17.21 -12.22 17.54
CA GLN A 353 18.27 -11.40 18.15
C GLN A 353 17.87 -10.78 19.49
N PHE A 354 16.58 -10.80 19.83
CA PHE A 354 16.08 -10.38 21.14
C PHE A 354 16.47 -11.37 22.24
N ARG A 355 16.63 -10.87 23.46
CA ARG A 355 16.92 -11.66 24.66
C ARG A 355 16.10 -11.18 25.85
N LEU A 356 15.88 -12.04 26.82
CA LEU A 356 15.35 -11.66 28.13
C LEU A 356 16.50 -11.56 29.14
N TYR A 357 16.50 -10.47 29.89
CA TYR A 357 17.36 -10.29 31.06
C TYR A 357 16.47 -10.40 32.30
N LEU A 358 17.01 -10.92 33.39
CA LEU A 358 16.29 -11.12 34.65
C LEU A 358 16.74 -10.07 35.66
N GLN A 359 15.79 -9.33 36.23
CA GLN A 359 16.04 -8.45 37.37
C GLN A 359 15.49 -9.08 38.65
N PRO A 360 16.28 -9.25 39.71
CA PRO A 360 15.84 -9.97 40.90
C PRO A 360 14.81 -9.20 41.72
N GLN A 361 13.91 -9.97 42.32
CA GLN A 361 12.95 -9.55 43.35
C GLN A 361 13.32 -10.23 44.67
N VAL A 362 13.36 -9.47 45.75
CA VAL A 362 13.75 -9.95 47.09
C VAL A 362 12.67 -9.69 48.12
N VAL A 363 12.56 -10.56 49.12
CA VAL A 363 11.67 -10.36 50.28
C VAL A 363 12.30 -9.36 51.24
N LEU A 364 11.48 -8.48 51.80
CA LEU A 364 11.88 -7.57 52.85
C LEU A 364 11.55 -8.12 54.25
N PRO A 365 12.41 -7.87 55.26
CA PRO A 365 13.71 -7.19 55.17
C PRO A 365 14.90 -8.15 54.89
N SER A 366 14.66 -9.46 54.70
CA SER A 366 15.76 -10.44 54.66
C SER A 366 16.64 -10.37 53.42
N ARG A 367 16.20 -9.64 52.38
CA ARG A 367 16.81 -9.60 51.04
C ARG A 367 16.91 -10.97 50.37
N ARG A 368 16.12 -11.95 50.83
CA ARG A 368 16.08 -13.29 50.23
C ARG A 368 15.48 -13.20 48.83
N PRO A 369 16.20 -13.62 47.79
CA PRO A 369 15.64 -13.68 46.44
C PRO A 369 14.43 -14.62 46.37
N VAL A 370 13.36 -14.19 45.70
CA VAL A 370 12.12 -14.97 45.53
C VAL A 370 11.57 -15.00 44.11
N GLY A 371 11.98 -14.04 43.29
CA GLY A 371 11.54 -13.93 41.92
C GLY A 371 12.50 -13.15 41.06
N ALA A 372 12.13 -13.00 39.79
CA ALA A 372 12.79 -12.08 38.88
C ALA A 372 11.82 -11.58 37.81
N GLU A 373 11.94 -10.32 37.43
CA GLU A 373 11.22 -9.78 36.28
C GLU A 373 12.02 -10.01 35.00
N ALA A 374 11.37 -10.55 33.98
CA ALA A 374 11.93 -10.77 32.66
C ALA A 374 11.75 -9.53 31.78
N LEU A 375 12.87 -8.90 31.45
CA LEU A 375 12.91 -7.65 30.71
C LEU A 375 13.52 -7.84 29.32
N LEU A 376 12.79 -7.39 28.30
CA LEU A 376 13.23 -7.43 26.91
C LEU A 376 14.53 -6.63 26.73
N ARG A 377 15.51 -7.22 26.04
CA ARG A 377 16.76 -6.55 25.64
C ARG A 377 17.06 -6.84 24.18
N TRP A 378 17.57 -5.80 23.52
CA TRP A 378 18.08 -5.89 22.16
C TRP A 378 19.27 -4.97 21.98
N THR A 379 20.21 -5.45 21.17
CA THR A 379 21.40 -4.73 20.77
C THR A 379 21.34 -4.59 19.25
N ASP A 380 21.50 -3.37 18.75
CA ASP A 380 21.48 -3.11 17.30
C ASP A 380 22.70 -3.72 16.59
N SER A 381 22.72 -3.65 15.25
CA SER A 381 23.82 -4.19 14.44
C SER A 381 25.18 -3.53 14.71
N GLU A 382 25.20 -2.36 15.35
CA GLU A 382 26.41 -1.64 15.74
C GLU A 382 26.85 -1.96 17.17
N GLY A 383 26.17 -2.87 17.87
CA GLY A 383 26.52 -3.30 19.21
C GLY A 383 25.98 -2.39 20.32
N ARG A 384 25.04 -1.48 20.02
CA ARG A 384 24.47 -0.55 21.02
C ARG A 384 23.19 -1.12 21.62
N ALA A 385 23.06 -1.01 22.94
CA ALA A 385 21.83 -1.36 23.63
C ALA A 385 20.70 -0.40 23.23
N VAL A 386 19.54 -0.95 22.86
CA VAL A 386 18.36 -0.18 22.46
C VAL A 386 17.35 -0.19 23.60
N SER A 387 16.78 0.98 23.90
CA SER A 387 15.74 1.11 24.93
C SER A 387 14.53 0.21 24.60
N PRO A 388 14.05 -0.61 25.56
CA PRO A 388 12.87 -1.47 25.36
C PRO A 388 11.64 -0.66 24.92
N GLY A 389 11.39 0.50 25.52
CA GLY A 389 10.25 1.34 25.13
C GLY A 389 10.30 1.81 23.67
N ARG A 390 11.48 2.00 23.09
CA ARG A 390 11.63 2.35 21.66
C ARG A 390 11.29 1.15 20.75
N VAL A 391 11.66 -0.06 21.18
CA VAL A 391 11.36 -1.31 20.48
C VAL A 391 9.86 -1.63 20.57
N LEU A 392 9.26 -1.53 21.74
CA LEU A 392 7.83 -1.81 21.96
C LEU A 392 6.93 -0.94 21.08
N ARG A 393 7.26 0.36 20.93
CA ARG A 393 6.56 1.26 19.99
C ARG A 393 6.65 0.83 18.53
N VAL A 394 7.67 0.08 18.13
CA VAL A 394 7.76 -0.48 16.78
C VAL A 394 6.84 -1.69 16.66
N PHE A 395 6.89 -2.62 17.62
CA PHE A 395 5.99 -3.79 17.63
C PHE A 395 4.51 -3.39 17.62
N GLU A 396 4.13 -2.38 18.40
CA GLU A 396 2.78 -1.81 18.41
C GLU A 396 2.38 -1.27 17.02
N ARG A 397 3.25 -0.47 16.38
CA ARG A 397 2.98 0.08 15.04
C ARG A 397 2.92 -0.97 13.94
N LEU A 398 3.68 -2.06 14.07
CA LEU A 398 3.66 -3.18 13.15
C LEU A 398 2.51 -4.16 13.41
N GLY A 399 1.78 -4.01 14.52
CA GLY A 399 0.73 -4.95 14.92
C GLY A 399 1.27 -6.31 15.38
N LEU A 400 2.53 -6.35 15.85
CA LEU A 400 3.25 -7.58 16.23
C LEU A 400 3.34 -7.78 17.76
N MET A 401 2.53 -7.06 18.55
CA MET A 401 2.60 -7.16 20.02
C MET A 401 2.22 -8.56 20.52
N ALA A 402 1.19 -9.19 19.95
CA ALA A 402 0.80 -10.56 20.33
C ALA A 402 1.91 -11.59 20.03
N ASP A 403 2.61 -11.44 18.90
CA ASP A 403 3.76 -12.29 18.56
C ASP A 403 4.91 -12.10 19.55
N LEU A 404 5.18 -10.85 19.94
CA LEU A 404 6.18 -10.54 20.95
C LEU A 404 5.81 -11.15 22.30
N SER A 405 4.57 -11.01 22.77
CA SER A 405 4.11 -11.58 24.03
C SER A 405 4.26 -13.09 24.05
N ARG A 406 3.86 -13.78 22.98
CA ARG A 406 4.04 -15.23 22.85
C ARG A 406 5.52 -15.64 22.89
N TRP A 407 6.38 -14.87 22.23
CA TRP A 407 7.83 -15.08 22.30
C TRP A 407 8.37 -14.87 23.73
N VAL A 408 7.96 -13.81 24.42
CA VAL A 408 8.36 -13.52 25.81
C VAL A 408 7.96 -14.65 26.73
N ILE A 409 6.72 -15.16 26.64
CA ILE A 409 6.22 -16.30 27.44
C ILE A 409 7.11 -17.53 27.23
N GLN A 410 7.42 -17.86 25.97
CA GLN A 410 8.28 -19.00 25.65
C GLN A 410 9.70 -18.84 26.20
N GLN A 411 10.28 -17.65 26.09
CA GLN A 411 11.62 -17.37 26.61
C GLN A 411 11.66 -17.33 28.14
N ALA A 412 10.60 -16.84 28.80
CA ALA A 412 10.47 -16.89 30.25
C ALA A 412 10.37 -18.34 30.74
N ALA A 413 9.58 -19.18 30.07
CA ALA A 413 9.48 -20.60 30.38
C ALA A 413 10.82 -21.34 30.17
N GLN A 414 11.52 -21.03 29.09
CA GLN A 414 12.87 -21.55 28.84
C GLN A 414 13.87 -21.11 29.92
N SER A 415 13.78 -19.87 30.38
CA SER A 415 14.62 -19.34 31.45
C SER A 415 14.34 -20.04 32.78
N LEU A 416 13.08 -20.30 33.11
CA LEU A 416 12.69 -21.11 34.28
C LEU A 416 13.26 -22.52 34.22
N ALA A 417 13.21 -23.19 33.07
CA ALA A 417 13.79 -24.52 32.91
C ALA A 417 15.32 -24.52 33.12
N ALA A 418 16.02 -23.47 32.68
CA ALA A 418 17.44 -23.30 32.92
C ALA A 418 17.75 -23.06 34.41
N LEU A 419 16.92 -22.26 35.08
CA LEU A 419 17.00 -22.03 36.54
C LEU A 419 16.75 -23.33 37.32
N ASP A 420 15.79 -24.16 36.90
CA ASP A 420 15.53 -25.48 37.50
C ASP A 420 16.73 -26.40 37.40
N ALA A 421 17.34 -26.49 36.22
CA ALA A 421 18.56 -27.28 36.03
C ALA A 421 19.72 -26.78 36.90
N ALA A 422 19.72 -25.49 37.28
CA ALA A 422 20.71 -24.88 38.15
C ALA A 422 20.39 -24.98 39.65
N GLY A 423 19.19 -25.48 40.02
CA GLY A 423 18.71 -25.57 41.40
C GLY A 423 18.12 -24.27 41.95
N CYS A 424 17.73 -23.33 41.09
CA CYS A 424 17.16 -22.03 41.46
C CYS A 424 15.63 -22.09 41.48
N GLU A 425 15.03 -22.16 42.67
CA GLU A 425 13.58 -22.17 42.86
C GLU A 425 13.04 -20.75 43.09
N LEU A 426 12.51 -20.14 42.03
CA LEU A 426 11.98 -18.77 42.01
C LEU A 426 10.91 -18.58 40.92
N ARG A 427 10.14 -17.49 41.03
CA ARG A 427 9.15 -17.11 40.02
C ARG A 427 9.76 -16.16 38.97
N ILE A 428 9.34 -16.26 37.71
CA ILE A 428 9.63 -15.24 36.71
C ILE A 428 8.35 -14.47 36.42
N SER A 429 8.43 -13.15 36.51
CA SER A 429 7.37 -12.25 36.06
C SER A 429 7.62 -11.81 34.62
N ALA A 430 6.57 -11.78 33.80
CA ALA A 430 6.63 -11.40 32.40
C ALA A 430 5.48 -10.44 32.06
N ASN A 431 5.83 -9.34 31.39
CA ASN A 431 4.87 -8.34 30.94
C ASN A 431 3.95 -8.89 29.83
N LEU A 432 2.65 -8.66 29.97
CA LEU A 432 1.63 -8.89 28.94
C LEU A 432 0.96 -7.57 28.58
N VAL A 433 0.58 -7.43 27.31
CA VAL A 433 -0.21 -6.28 26.86
C VAL A 433 -1.69 -6.58 27.00
N ALA A 434 -2.51 -5.55 27.19
CA ALA A 434 -3.95 -5.75 27.44
C ALA A 434 -4.67 -6.41 26.25
N GLU A 435 -4.19 -6.16 25.04
CA GLU A 435 -4.68 -6.79 23.81
C GLU A 435 -4.54 -8.31 23.83
N ASP A 436 -3.53 -8.85 24.53
CA ASP A 436 -3.33 -10.30 24.67
C ASP A 436 -4.51 -10.95 25.42
N LEU A 437 -5.18 -10.22 26.31
CA LEU A 437 -6.33 -10.74 27.06
C LEU A 437 -7.58 -10.95 26.19
N GLN A 438 -7.60 -10.37 24.99
CA GLN A 438 -8.64 -10.63 23.99
C GLN A 438 -8.43 -11.95 23.24
N ASP A 439 -7.26 -12.57 23.35
CA ASP A 439 -6.95 -13.85 22.72
C ASP A 439 -7.46 -15.02 23.60
N PRO A 440 -8.52 -15.72 23.18
CA PRO A 440 -9.07 -16.84 23.94
C PRO A 440 -8.13 -18.06 23.97
N GLU A 441 -7.14 -18.14 23.07
CA GLU A 441 -6.17 -19.24 23.01
C GLU A 441 -4.94 -19.02 23.90
N LEU A 442 -4.74 -17.82 24.43
CA LEU A 442 -3.58 -17.48 25.26
C LEU A 442 -3.39 -18.44 26.46
N PRO A 443 -4.44 -18.77 27.27
CA PRO A 443 -4.27 -19.70 28.38
C PRO A 443 -3.84 -21.11 27.93
N LEU A 444 -4.35 -21.58 26.79
CA LEU A 444 -3.96 -22.86 26.22
C LEU A 444 -2.49 -22.84 25.77
N PHE A 445 -2.06 -21.75 25.12
CA PHE A 445 -0.69 -21.57 24.68
C PHE A 445 0.30 -21.55 25.85
N ILE A 446 -0.02 -20.86 26.94
CA ILE A 446 0.80 -20.84 28.16
C ILE A 446 0.92 -22.25 28.73
N ARG A 447 -0.21 -22.98 28.85
CA ARG A 447 -0.20 -24.35 29.36
C ARG A 447 0.71 -25.26 28.52
N GLN A 448 0.56 -25.22 27.19
CA GLN A 448 1.40 -26.01 26.27
C GLN A 448 2.88 -25.63 26.36
N THR A 449 3.18 -24.34 26.55
CA THR A 449 4.55 -23.85 26.73
C THR A 449 5.14 -24.39 28.03
N CYS A 450 4.40 -24.33 29.14
CA CYS A 450 4.82 -24.90 30.42
C CYS A 450 5.03 -26.42 30.34
N GLU A 451 4.15 -27.15 29.67
CA GLU A 451 4.29 -28.60 29.43
C GLU A 451 5.54 -28.92 28.61
N THR A 452 5.83 -28.13 27.58
CA THR A 452 7.00 -28.29 26.70
C THR A 452 8.31 -28.15 27.49
N TRP A 453 8.39 -27.13 28.35
CA TRP A 453 9.58 -26.84 29.16
C TRP A 453 9.58 -27.53 30.53
N ARG A 454 8.52 -28.28 30.85
CA ARG A 454 8.32 -29.02 32.12
C ARG A 454 8.40 -28.13 33.36
N ILE A 455 7.87 -26.92 33.28
CA ILE A 455 7.81 -25.97 34.41
C ILE A 455 6.40 -25.92 35.00
N SER A 456 6.30 -25.62 36.29
CA SER A 456 4.99 -25.35 36.90
C SER A 456 4.46 -23.99 36.43
N PRO A 457 3.21 -23.89 35.94
CA PRO A 457 2.58 -22.60 35.62
C PRO A 457 2.62 -21.58 36.77
N SER A 458 2.60 -22.04 38.02
CA SER A 458 2.67 -21.20 39.23
C SER A 458 3.98 -20.43 39.40
N ARG A 459 4.98 -20.74 38.57
CA ARG A 459 6.25 -20.02 38.53
C ARG A 459 6.28 -18.90 37.51
N LEU A 460 5.26 -18.78 36.67
CA LEU A 460 5.06 -17.63 35.79
C LEU A 460 4.07 -16.67 36.45
N CYS A 461 4.51 -15.44 36.65
CA CYS A 461 3.65 -14.31 36.99
C CYS A 461 3.48 -13.44 35.75
N PHE A 462 2.26 -13.05 35.42
CA PHE A 462 2.00 -12.16 34.28
C PHE A 462 1.64 -10.77 34.77
N GLU A 463 2.40 -9.78 34.34
CA GLU A 463 2.26 -8.38 34.75
C GLU A 463 1.40 -7.64 33.72
N LEU A 464 0.42 -6.90 34.23
CA LEU A 464 -0.56 -6.18 33.42
C LEU A 464 -0.69 -4.75 33.95
N THR A 465 -0.58 -3.77 33.06
CA THR A 465 -0.72 -2.37 33.47
C THR A 465 -2.17 -2.00 33.78
N GLU A 466 -2.34 -1.10 34.75
CA GLU A 466 -3.65 -0.60 35.20
C GLU A 466 -4.52 -0.07 34.04
N GLY A 467 -3.94 0.80 33.20
CA GLY A 467 -4.66 1.44 32.08
C GLY A 467 -5.14 0.45 31.01
N GLY A 468 -4.38 -0.61 30.78
CA GLY A 468 -4.71 -1.65 29.81
C GLY A 468 -5.98 -2.42 30.20
N LEU A 469 -6.11 -2.75 31.49
CA LEU A 469 -7.24 -3.52 32.01
C LEU A 469 -8.56 -2.75 31.99
N VAL A 470 -8.54 -1.44 32.24
CA VAL A 470 -9.78 -0.62 32.27
C VAL A 470 -10.40 -0.43 30.88
N SER A 471 -9.57 -0.46 29.83
CA SER A 471 -10.02 -0.20 28.45
C SER A 471 -10.78 -1.36 27.78
N SER A 472 -10.80 -2.55 28.40
CA SER A 472 -11.23 -3.81 27.77
C SER A 472 -12.27 -4.58 28.61
N GLU A 473 -13.48 -4.03 28.79
CA GLU A 473 -14.49 -4.67 29.63
C GLU A 473 -15.12 -5.95 29.01
N GLY A 474 -15.18 -7.02 29.82
CA GLY A 474 -15.97 -8.24 29.57
C GLY A 474 -15.15 -9.50 29.24
N MET A 475 -14.40 -9.49 28.13
CA MET A 475 -13.61 -10.65 27.69
C MET A 475 -12.32 -10.82 28.51
N SER A 476 -11.71 -9.73 28.96
CA SER A 476 -10.43 -9.74 29.68
C SER A 476 -10.51 -10.51 31.01
N VAL A 477 -11.61 -10.37 31.77
CA VAL A 477 -11.76 -11.05 33.07
C VAL A 477 -11.81 -12.57 32.94
N ARG A 478 -12.48 -13.11 31.91
CA ARG A 478 -12.56 -14.55 31.68
C ARG A 478 -11.19 -15.14 31.34
N THR A 479 -10.41 -14.43 30.53
CA THR A 479 -9.04 -14.85 30.19
C THR A 479 -8.17 -14.85 31.44
N LEU A 480 -8.26 -13.82 32.29
CA LEU A 480 -7.54 -13.77 33.57
C LEU A 480 -7.94 -14.91 34.51
N GLU A 481 -9.23 -15.20 34.65
CA GLU A 481 -9.73 -16.34 35.42
C GLU A 481 -9.21 -17.67 34.87
N ALA A 482 -9.15 -17.83 33.55
CA ALA A 482 -8.59 -19.02 32.91
C ALA A 482 -7.08 -19.15 33.13
N LEU A 483 -6.32 -18.06 33.09
CA LEU A 483 -4.89 -18.04 33.41
C LEU A 483 -4.64 -18.46 34.86
N LYS A 484 -5.41 -17.90 35.80
CA LYS A 484 -5.35 -18.27 37.22
C LYS A 484 -5.79 -19.72 37.45
N GLY A 485 -6.87 -20.16 36.80
CA GLY A 485 -7.34 -21.55 36.84
C GLY A 485 -6.34 -22.55 36.26
N GLY A 486 -5.49 -22.12 35.32
CA GLY A 486 -4.34 -22.87 34.80
C GLY A 486 -3.13 -22.89 35.74
N GLY A 487 -3.20 -22.19 36.87
CA GLY A 487 -2.16 -22.14 37.89
C GLY A 487 -1.14 -21.01 37.75
N GLY A 488 -1.27 -20.13 36.74
CA GLY A 488 -0.42 -18.94 36.61
C GLY A 488 -0.74 -17.90 37.67
N ARG A 489 0.23 -17.04 38.01
CA ARG A 489 0.01 -15.86 38.86
C ARG A 489 -0.22 -14.61 38.02
N LEU A 490 -0.94 -13.64 38.57
CA LEU A 490 -1.23 -12.37 37.92
C LEU A 490 -0.80 -11.21 38.82
N ALA A 491 -0.09 -10.25 38.26
CA ALA A 491 0.31 -9.02 38.94
C ALA A 491 -0.32 -7.80 38.27
N LEU A 492 -0.75 -6.84 39.09
CA LEU A 492 -1.15 -5.52 38.63
C LEU A 492 0.04 -4.58 38.70
N ASP A 493 0.45 -4.07 37.55
CA ASP A 493 1.59 -3.19 37.38
C ASP A 493 1.18 -1.71 37.27
N ASP A 494 2.12 -0.81 37.57
CA ASP A 494 1.95 0.66 37.56
C ASP A 494 0.79 1.19 38.44
N PHE A 495 0.46 0.49 39.53
CA PHE A 495 -0.71 0.82 40.34
C PHE A 495 -0.60 2.21 40.98
N GLY A 496 -1.65 3.03 40.80
CA GLY A 496 -1.74 4.38 41.37
C GLY A 496 -1.49 5.50 40.38
N THR A 497 -1.17 5.18 39.13
CA THR A 497 -1.03 6.14 38.02
C THR A 497 -2.34 6.36 37.24
N GLY A 498 -3.36 5.51 37.44
CA GLY A 498 -4.63 5.50 36.71
C GLY A 498 -5.93 5.71 37.53
N TYR A 499 -7.07 5.37 36.92
CA TYR A 499 -8.45 5.58 37.43
C TYR A 499 -9.12 4.28 37.93
N SER A 500 -8.40 3.36 38.57
CA SER A 500 -9.02 2.15 39.11
C SER A 500 -9.94 2.45 40.28
N SER A 501 -11.22 2.09 40.14
CA SER A 501 -12.12 2.04 41.29
C SER A 501 -11.75 0.86 42.18
N MET A 502 -11.85 1.04 43.50
CA MET A 502 -11.62 -0.04 44.48
C MET A 502 -12.52 -1.27 44.25
N ASP A 503 -13.72 -1.08 43.69
CA ASP A 503 -14.60 -2.20 43.32
C ASP A 503 -14.05 -2.99 42.13
N TYR A 504 -13.29 -2.34 41.24
CA TYR A 504 -12.63 -2.99 40.11
C TYR A 504 -11.49 -3.89 40.59
N LEU A 505 -10.58 -3.36 41.42
CA LEU A 505 -9.48 -4.13 42.01
C LEU A 505 -10.00 -5.37 42.75
N ARG A 506 -11.10 -5.23 43.50
CA ARG A 506 -11.73 -6.35 44.24
C ARG A 506 -12.20 -7.50 43.34
N ARG A 507 -12.54 -7.23 42.08
CA ARG A 507 -13.08 -8.23 41.14
C ARG A 507 -12.00 -8.89 40.29
N LEU A 508 -10.80 -8.32 40.22
CA LEU A 508 -9.72 -8.86 39.42
C LEU A 508 -9.08 -10.06 40.13
N PRO A 509 -8.82 -11.17 39.42
CA PRO A 509 -8.19 -12.35 40.00
C PRO A 509 -6.66 -12.18 40.13
N VAL A 510 -6.17 -11.03 40.61
CA VAL A 510 -4.73 -10.76 40.79
C VAL A 510 -4.21 -11.38 42.10
N ASP A 511 -2.90 -11.60 42.17
CA ASP A 511 -2.16 -12.15 43.31
C ASP A 511 -1.14 -11.15 43.88
N GLU A 512 -0.69 -10.22 43.05
CA GLU A 512 0.39 -9.30 43.33
C GLU A 512 0.05 -7.89 42.85
N LEU A 513 0.52 -6.88 43.58
CA LEU A 513 0.42 -5.47 43.24
C LEU A 513 1.80 -4.84 43.26
N LYS A 514 2.23 -4.29 42.12
CA LYS A 514 3.52 -3.59 41.99
C LYS A 514 3.30 -2.09 42.18
N ILE A 515 4.09 -1.49 43.08
CA ILE A 515 4.10 -0.05 43.34
C ILE A 515 5.17 0.58 42.45
N ASP A 516 4.73 1.45 41.54
CA ASP A 516 5.60 2.12 40.58
C ASP A 516 6.73 2.92 41.25
N LYS A 517 7.87 2.93 40.57
CA LYS A 517 9.09 3.63 40.95
C LYS A 517 8.85 5.10 41.28
N SER A 518 7.94 5.79 40.58
CA SER A 518 7.71 7.23 40.80
C SER A 518 7.17 7.56 42.19
N PHE A 519 6.46 6.62 42.84
CA PHE A 519 6.05 6.74 44.24
C PHE A 519 7.19 6.36 45.19
N VAL A 520 7.87 5.25 44.90
CA VAL A 520 8.97 4.70 45.73
C VAL A 520 10.12 5.69 45.88
N GLU A 521 10.54 6.36 44.80
CA GLU A 521 11.63 7.35 44.82
C GLU A 521 11.37 8.52 45.78
N ARG A 522 10.10 8.85 46.06
CA ARG A 522 9.71 10.05 46.79
C ARG A 522 9.46 9.82 48.29
N ILE A 523 9.36 8.57 48.74
CA ILE A 523 8.98 8.25 50.14
C ILE A 523 9.96 8.77 51.19
N VAL A 524 11.23 8.94 50.81
CA VAL A 524 12.28 9.47 51.69
C VAL A 524 12.05 10.97 51.94
N GLN A 525 11.70 11.72 50.88
CA GLN A 525 11.66 13.19 50.90
C GLN A 525 10.27 13.76 51.22
N SER A 526 9.21 13.00 50.97
CA SER A 526 7.82 13.48 51.03
C SER A 526 6.98 12.64 51.98
N ALA A 527 6.53 13.25 53.08
CA ALA A 527 5.61 12.61 54.03
C ALA A 527 4.25 12.27 53.39
N SER A 528 3.84 13.04 52.37
CA SER A 528 2.62 12.77 51.61
C SER A 528 2.76 11.50 50.77
N ASP A 529 3.84 11.38 49.99
CA ASP A 529 4.08 10.19 49.17
C ASP A 529 4.28 8.95 50.04
N ARG A 530 4.96 9.11 51.18
CA ARG A 530 5.06 8.07 52.22
C ARG A 530 3.69 7.58 52.69
N SER A 531 2.78 8.50 53.00
CA SER A 531 1.42 8.15 53.45
C SER A 531 0.60 7.46 52.36
N ILE A 532 0.83 7.84 51.10
CA ILE A 532 0.18 7.20 49.93
C ILE A 532 0.67 5.76 49.78
N VAL A 533 1.99 5.53 49.81
CA VAL A 533 2.56 4.18 49.71
C VAL A 533 2.12 3.30 50.88
N GLU A 534 2.13 3.82 52.12
CA GLU A 534 1.62 3.09 53.29
C GLU A 534 0.14 2.70 53.13
N LEU A 535 -0.69 3.59 52.57
CA LEU A 535 -2.08 3.29 52.27
C LEU A 535 -2.22 2.23 51.18
N MET A 536 -1.42 2.30 50.10
CA MET A 536 -1.42 1.32 49.03
C MET A 536 -1.07 -0.08 49.54
N VAL A 537 -0.02 -0.20 50.36
CA VAL A 537 0.38 -1.47 51.01
C VAL A 537 -0.78 -2.03 51.83
N ARG A 538 -1.41 -1.21 52.67
CA ARG A 538 -2.56 -1.63 53.50
C ARG A 538 -3.76 -2.08 52.66
N ILE A 539 -4.05 -1.38 51.57
CA ILE A 539 -5.15 -1.74 50.66
C ILE A 539 -4.88 -3.08 49.99
N ALA A 540 -3.67 -3.27 49.46
CA ALA A 540 -3.27 -4.53 48.83
C ALA A 540 -3.41 -5.71 49.80
N HIS A 541 -2.90 -5.56 51.02
CA HIS A 541 -3.02 -6.56 52.08
C HIS A 541 -4.47 -6.83 52.49
N ALA A 542 -5.33 -5.81 52.53
CA ALA A 542 -6.76 -5.98 52.81
C ALA A 542 -7.47 -6.86 51.74
N PHE A 543 -6.93 -6.91 50.53
CA PHE A 543 -7.37 -7.80 49.46
C PHE A 543 -6.58 -9.13 49.38
N GLY A 544 -5.62 -9.34 50.27
CA GLY A 544 -4.77 -10.53 50.30
C GLY A 544 -3.74 -10.59 49.17
N LEU A 545 -3.34 -9.43 48.63
CA LEU A 545 -2.34 -9.30 47.56
C LEU A 545 -0.94 -9.15 48.16
N GLU A 546 0.04 -9.76 47.50
CA GLU A 546 1.48 -9.55 47.75
C GLU A 546 1.91 -8.21 47.15
N VAL A 547 2.73 -7.43 47.86
CA VAL A 547 3.17 -6.10 47.39
C VAL A 547 4.64 -6.13 47.00
N VAL A 548 4.94 -5.69 45.77
CA VAL A 548 6.31 -5.50 45.27
C VAL A 548 6.55 -4.01 45.06
N ALA A 549 7.53 -3.44 45.74
CA ALA A 549 7.97 -2.06 45.49
C ALA A 549 9.06 -2.01 44.42
N GLU A 550 8.87 -1.19 43.38
CA GLU A 550 9.82 -1.07 42.28
C GLU A 550 10.77 0.12 42.41
N GLY A 551 11.93 0.01 41.78
CA GLY A 551 12.90 1.10 41.71
C GLY A 551 13.54 1.46 43.05
N VAL A 552 13.72 0.49 43.94
CA VAL A 552 14.47 0.68 45.19
C VAL A 552 15.96 0.85 44.88
N GLU A 553 16.50 2.05 45.12
CA GLU A 553 17.88 2.41 44.79
C GLU A 553 18.80 2.58 46.00
N ASN A 554 18.26 2.68 47.22
CA ASN A 554 19.04 2.92 48.45
C ASN A 554 18.43 2.26 49.69
N GLU A 555 19.26 2.00 50.69
CA GLU A 555 18.88 1.29 51.93
C GLU A 555 17.88 2.07 52.80
N GLU A 556 17.88 3.41 52.69
CA GLU A 556 16.91 4.25 53.41
C GLU A 556 15.49 4.01 52.89
N THR A 557 15.33 3.95 51.56
CA THR A 557 14.07 3.63 50.89
C THR A 557 13.61 2.22 51.26
N GLU A 558 14.51 1.23 51.20
CA GLU A 558 14.24 -0.15 51.62
C GLU A 558 13.74 -0.22 53.07
N SER A 559 14.45 0.45 54.00
CA SER A 559 14.10 0.45 55.42
C SER A 559 12.71 1.04 55.67
N MET A 560 12.35 2.10 54.93
CA MET A 560 11.01 2.69 55.01
C MET A 560 9.94 1.73 54.47
N LEU A 561 10.17 1.07 53.33
CA LEU A 561 9.25 0.09 52.75
C LEU A 561 9.03 -1.10 53.68
N ALA A 562 10.11 -1.63 54.28
CA ALA A 562 10.03 -2.70 55.26
C ALA A 562 9.23 -2.26 56.50
N ALA A 563 9.41 -1.03 56.98
CA ALA A 563 8.63 -0.49 58.11
C ALA A 563 7.14 -0.29 57.79
N MET A 564 6.79 -0.05 56.53
CA MET A 564 5.40 0.00 56.05
C MET A 564 4.77 -1.39 55.88
N GLY A 565 5.57 -2.47 55.96
CA GLY A 565 5.13 -3.83 55.75
C GLY A 565 5.11 -4.26 54.29
N CYS A 566 5.85 -3.60 53.39
CA CYS A 566 5.98 -4.07 52.01
C CYS A 566 6.63 -5.47 51.97
N ASP A 567 6.07 -6.39 51.19
CA ASP A 567 6.49 -7.81 51.20
C ASP A 567 7.80 -8.03 50.44
N CYS A 568 7.87 -7.46 49.24
CA CYS A 568 8.94 -7.67 48.28
C CYS A 568 9.43 -6.34 47.69
N ALA A 569 10.65 -6.34 47.17
CA ALA A 569 11.25 -5.18 46.52
C ALA A 569 12.11 -5.57 45.30
N GLN A 570 12.18 -4.65 44.35
CA GLN A 570 12.98 -4.72 43.14
C GLN A 570 13.67 -3.38 42.88
N GLY A 571 14.91 -3.40 42.43
CA GLY A 571 15.62 -2.17 42.08
C GLY A 571 17.13 -2.31 42.03
N TYR A 572 17.81 -1.22 41.68
CA TYR A 572 19.26 -1.19 41.50
C TYR A 572 20.06 -1.33 42.80
N LEU A 573 19.41 -1.18 43.96
CA LEU A 573 20.02 -1.55 45.23
C LEU A 573 20.47 -3.03 45.26
N TYR A 574 19.67 -3.91 44.64
CA TYR A 574 19.91 -5.35 44.65
C TYR A 574 20.73 -5.79 43.44
N ALA A 575 20.21 -5.51 42.24
CA ALA A 575 20.93 -5.69 41.00
C ALA A 575 20.20 -5.01 39.82
N SER A 576 20.97 -4.68 38.79
CA SER A 576 20.40 -4.39 37.46
C SER A 576 19.95 -5.68 36.77
N ALA A 577 19.06 -5.58 35.79
CA ALA A 577 18.70 -6.73 34.96
C ALA A 577 19.93 -7.35 34.29
N MET A 578 20.05 -8.68 34.30
CA MET A 578 21.24 -9.39 33.82
C MET A 578 20.87 -10.63 32.99
N PRO A 579 21.78 -11.14 32.13
CA PRO A 579 21.59 -12.40 31.43
C PRO A 579 21.30 -13.58 32.38
N VAL A 580 20.56 -14.59 31.91
CA VAL A 580 20.12 -15.73 32.74
C VAL A 580 21.28 -16.49 33.39
N ASP A 581 22.39 -16.67 32.67
CA ASP A 581 23.61 -17.31 33.18
C ASP A 581 24.24 -16.50 34.32
N VAL A 582 24.34 -15.18 34.15
CA VAL A 582 24.84 -14.27 35.19
C VAL A 582 23.88 -14.23 36.39
N PHE A 583 22.58 -14.30 36.14
CA PHE A 583 21.56 -14.33 37.18
C PHE A 583 21.67 -15.58 38.07
N ILE A 584 21.96 -16.75 37.49
CA ILE A 584 22.16 -18.00 38.24
C ILE A 584 23.32 -17.85 39.24
N ASP A 585 24.42 -17.24 38.81
CA ASP A 585 25.59 -17.04 39.68
C ASP A 585 25.27 -16.03 40.80
N TRP A 586 24.61 -14.92 40.45
CA TRP A 586 24.12 -13.94 41.43
C TRP A 586 23.19 -14.58 42.48
N TRP A 587 22.24 -15.41 42.05
CA TRP A 587 21.29 -16.09 42.92
C TRP A 587 22.01 -17.00 43.93
N ARG A 588 22.98 -17.80 43.46
CA ARG A 588 23.73 -18.72 44.33
C ARG A 588 24.52 -17.99 45.38
N ASP A 589 25.13 -16.85 45.03
CA ASP A 589 25.88 -16.05 45.97
C ASP A 589 24.96 -15.38 47.00
N ALA A 590 23.79 -14.89 46.58
CA ALA A 590 22.80 -14.31 47.47
C ALA A 590 22.26 -15.33 48.50
N VAL A 591 21.91 -16.55 48.06
CA VAL A 591 21.43 -17.61 48.98
C VAL A 591 22.52 -18.06 49.97
N ARG A 592 23.79 -18.16 49.53
CA ARG A 592 24.91 -18.55 50.41
C ARG A 592 25.21 -17.55 51.52
N GLN A 593 24.99 -16.26 51.27
CA GLN A 593 25.22 -15.21 52.27
C GLN A 593 24.19 -15.28 53.40
N GLU A 594 23.01 -15.84 53.15
CA GLU A 594 21.95 -16.05 54.15
C GLU A 594 22.25 -17.24 55.08
N ASP A 595 22.84 -18.33 54.55
CA ASP A 595 23.23 -19.52 55.32
C ASP A 595 24.47 -19.30 56.22
N SER A 596 25.14 -18.15 56.11
CA SER A 596 26.27 -17.79 56.98
C SER A 596 25.74 -17.18 58.28
N PRO A 597 26.13 -17.69 59.48
CA PRO A 597 25.66 -17.10 60.74
C PRO A 597 26.06 -15.62 60.80
N PRO A 598 25.23 -14.74 61.38
CA PRO A 598 25.58 -13.34 61.50
C PRO A 598 26.91 -13.24 62.23
N SER A 599 27.87 -12.56 61.60
CA SER A 599 29.15 -12.20 62.20
C SER A 599 28.90 -11.23 63.35
N GLY A 600 28.61 -11.79 64.53
CA GLY A 600 28.56 -11.13 65.83
C GLY A 600 29.85 -11.34 66.61
#